data_AF-A0A946P5X7-F1
#
_entry.id   AF-A0A946P5X7-F1
#
_cell.length_a   1.000
_cell.length_b   1.000
_cell.length_c   1.000
_cell.angle_alpha   90.00
_cell.angle_beta   90.00
_cell.angle_gamma   90.00
#
_symmetry.space_group_name_H-M   'P 1'
#
loop_
_entity.id
_entity.type
_entity.pdbx_description
1 polymer ?
#
loop_
_entity_poly.entity_id
_entity_poly.type
_entity_poly.pdbx_seq_one_letter_code
_entity_poly.pdbx_strand_id
1 'polypeptide(L)'
;MIRSLLVLAGSILAAAIVNIDCRAAPMTATEIQKQFASGGSSSVATRNAIEVIEATDDDYHAVIVSGGPAVLATTKRLDDLSPAERVLLPLGSVPILVKDNIETIEWPTT
;
A
#
# COMPACT_ATOMS: atom_id res chain seq x y z
N MET A 1 -30.85 29.90 36.84
CA MET A 1 -29.50 29.83 36.25
C MET A 1 -28.49 29.59 37.37
N ILE A 2 -27.98 28.37 37.52
CA ILE A 2 -26.65 28.04 38.09
C ILE A 2 -26.36 26.60 37.64
N ARG A 3 -25.19 26.44 37.02
CA ARG A 3 -24.72 25.27 36.29
C ARG A 3 -24.21 24.19 37.24
N SER A 4 -24.55 22.94 36.94
CA SER A 4 -24.00 21.75 37.59
C SER A 4 -22.48 21.66 37.41
N LEU A 5 -21.86 21.32 38.53
CA LEU A 5 -20.45 21.21 38.79
C LEU A 5 -19.85 19.96 38.11
N LEU A 6 -18.70 20.20 37.49
CA LEU A 6 -17.82 19.30 36.76
C LEU A 6 -17.41 18.08 37.59
N VAL A 7 -17.72 16.87 37.11
CA VAL A 7 -17.03 15.63 37.49
C VAL A 7 -16.64 14.92 36.21
N LEU A 8 -15.35 14.87 35.91
CA LEU A 8 -14.71 13.68 35.35
C LEU A 8 -13.19 13.81 35.50
N ALA A 9 -12.69 13.23 36.59
CA ALA A 9 -11.33 12.75 36.63
C ALA A 9 -11.18 11.64 35.58
N GLY A 10 -10.16 11.72 34.73
CA GLY A 10 -9.98 10.76 33.66
C GLY A 10 -8.67 10.93 32.91
N SER A 11 -7.57 10.59 33.59
CA SER A 11 -6.42 9.90 33.01
C SER A 11 -5.88 10.39 31.66
N ILE A 12 -5.05 11.43 31.66
CA ILE A 12 -4.03 11.60 30.61
C ILE A 12 -2.80 10.81 31.06
N LEU A 13 -2.85 9.48 30.96
CA LEU A 13 -1.69 8.62 31.11
C LEU A 13 -1.51 7.82 29.83
N ALA A 14 -0.26 7.76 29.38
CA ALA A 14 0.25 7.09 28.19
C ALA A 14 0.06 7.85 26.86
N ALA A 15 0.78 8.96 26.70
CA ALA A 15 1.50 9.16 25.45
C ALA A 15 2.49 7.99 25.30
N ALA A 16 2.00 6.89 24.74
CA ALA A 16 2.86 5.81 24.28
C ALA A 16 3.79 6.41 23.23
N ILE A 17 5.08 6.35 23.53
CA ILE A 17 6.17 6.64 22.61
C ILE A 17 6.00 5.66 21.45
N VAL A 18 5.34 6.09 20.37
CA VAL A 18 5.35 5.29 19.14
C VAL A 18 6.69 5.57 18.49
N ASN A 19 7.64 4.71 18.77
CA ASN A 19 8.82 4.58 17.94
C ASN A 19 8.35 4.03 16.57
N ILE A 20 7.98 4.91 15.64
CA ILE A 20 7.62 4.53 14.26
C ILE A 20 8.89 4.48 13.42
N ASP A 21 9.87 3.69 13.85
CA ASP A 21 10.76 3.00 12.91
C ASP A 21 10.24 1.56 12.75
N CYS A 22 8.93 1.43 12.51
CA CYS A 22 8.36 0.18 12.03
C CYS A 22 8.55 0.14 10.52
N ARG A 23 9.78 -0.14 10.07
CA ARG A 23 9.96 -0.61 8.70
C ARG A 23 9.09 -1.87 8.55
N ALA A 24 8.07 -1.80 7.70
CA ALA A 24 7.22 -2.96 7.45
C ALA A 24 8.14 -4.13 7.05
N ALA A 25 7.97 -5.27 7.74
CA ALA A 25 8.75 -6.46 7.43
C ALA A 25 8.52 -6.84 5.95
N PRO A 26 9.54 -7.38 5.26
CA PRO A 26 9.35 -7.86 3.89
C PRO A 26 8.23 -8.90 3.88
N MET A 27 7.32 -8.76 2.91
CA MET A 27 6.19 -9.66 2.72
C MET A 27 6.39 -10.48 1.45
N THR A 28 5.96 -11.73 1.49
CA THR A 28 5.83 -12.58 0.30
C THR A 28 4.60 -12.18 -0.52
N ALA A 29 4.61 -12.49 -1.82
CA ALA A 29 3.46 -12.30 -2.69
C ALA A 29 2.19 -13.00 -2.14
N THR A 30 2.35 -14.18 -1.56
CA THR A 30 1.26 -14.93 -0.93
C THR A 30 0.68 -14.18 0.28
N GLU A 31 1.50 -13.51 1.09
CA GLU A 31 1.02 -12.73 2.22
C GLU A 31 0.28 -11.47 1.77
N ILE A 32 0.80 -10.79 0.74
CA ILE A 32 0.13 -9.63 0.13
C ILE A 32 -1.23 -10.06 -0.43
N GLN A 33 -1.29 -11.17 -1.17
CA GLN A 33 -2.54 -11.69 -1.71
C GLN A 33 -3.52 -12.07 -0.59
N LYS A 34 -3.06 -12.73 0.49
CA LYS A 34 -3.90 -13.05 1.65
C LYS A 34 -4.48 -11.79 2.28
N GLN A 35 -3.67 -10.74 2.46
CA GLN A 35 -4.16 -9.46 2.97
C GLN A 35 -5.19 -8.86 2.03
N PHE A 36 -4.94 -8.84 0.72
CA PHE A 36 -5.90 -8.35 -0.27
C PHE A 36 -7.23 -9.11 -0.26
N ALA A 37 -7.17 -10.45 -0.23
CA ALA A 37 -8.35 -11.31 -0.13
C ALA A 37 -9.15 -11.07 1.16
N SER A 38 -8.48 -10.70 2.26
CA SER A 38 -9.11 -10.32 3.52
C SER A 38 -9.63 -8.87 3.59
N GLY A 39 -9.50 -8.09 2.50
CA GLY A 39 -9.98 -6.71 2.43
C GLY A 39 -8.90 -5.63 2.40
N GLY A 40 -7.62 -6.01 2.35
CA GLY A 40 -6.51 -5.07 2.13
C GLY A 40 -6.67 -4.29 0.82
N SER A 41 -6.09 -3.09 0.76
CA SER A 41 -6.16 -2.22 -0.41
C SER A 41 -4.94 -2.41 -1.33
N SER A 42 -5.21 -2.69 -2.59
CA SER A 42 -4.23 -2.68 -3.68
C SER A 42 -3.62 -1.31 -3.88
N SER A 43 -4.41 -0.23 -3.79
CA SER A 43 -3.88 1.12 -3.94
C SER A 43 -2.89 1.47 -2.83
N VAL A 44 -3.12 1.02 -1.60
CA VAL A 44 -2.19 1.21 -0.48
C VAL A 44 -0.91 0.38 -0.68
N ALA A 45 -1.05 -0.90 -1.01
CA ALA A 45 0.11 -1.77 -1.25
C ALA A 45 1.02 -1.24 -2.36
N THR A 46 0.44 -0.79 -3.47
CA THR A 46 1.19 -0.19 -4.58
C THR A 46 1.82 1.15 -4.20
N ARG A 47 1.12 2.03 -3.47
CA ARG A 47 1.69 3.30 -3.02
C ARG A 47 2.90 3.10 -2.13
N ASN A 48 2.82 2.19 -1.16
CA ASN A 48 3.95 1.89 -0.28
C ASN A 48 5.17 1.39 -1.06
N ALA A 49 4.97 0.62 -2.13
CA ALA A 49 6.07 0.17 -3.00
C ALA A 49 6.70 1.34 -3.78
N ILE A 50 5.87 2.25 -4.31
CA ILE A 50 6.34 3.45 -5.02
C ILE A 50 7.12 4.36 -4.07
N GLU A 51 6.63 4.59 -2.86
CA GLU A 51 7.32 5.41 -1.84
C GLU A 51 8.72 4.85 -1.51
N VAL A 52 8.90 3.52 -1.49
CA VAL A 52 10.21 2.90 -1.30
C VAL A 52 11.12 3.12 -2.52
N ILE A 53 10.59 2.99 -3.74
CA ILE A 53 11.34 3.26 -4.97
C ILE A 53 11.80 4.72 -4.97
N GLU A 54 10.88 5.67 -4.76
CA GLU A 54 11.19 7.10 -4.71
C GLU A 54 12.24 7.45 -3.64
N ALA A 55 12.27 6.73 -2.52
CA ALA A 55 13.22 6.97 -1.45
C ALA A 55 14.61 6.34 -1.67
N THR A 56 14.77 5.40 -2.61
CA THR A 56 15.98 4.57 -2.70
C THR A 56 16.57 4.40 -4.09
N ASP A 57 15.81 4.66 -5.15
CA ASP A 57 16.24 4.34 -6.52
C ASP A 57 17.24 5.36 -7.10
N ASP A 58 17.40 6.52 -6.46
CA ASP A 58 18.51 7.44 -6.74
C ASP A 58 19.88 6.79 -6.47
N ASP A 59 19.95 5.81 -5.57
CA ASP A 59 21.17 5.04 -5.30
C ASP A 59 21.24 3.74 -6.10
N TYR A 60 20.10 3.04 -6.26
CA TYR A 60 20.06 1.72 -6.88
C TYR A 60 19.95 1.75 -8.40
N HIS A 61 19.31 2.77 -8.96
CA HIS A 61 19.01 2.91 -10.39
C HIS A 61 18.39 1.64 -10.99
N ALA A 62 17.49 0.98 -10.25
CA ALA A 62 16.88 -0.28 -10.63
C ALA A 62 15.56 -0.09 -11.40
N VAL A 63 14.91 1.07 -11.27
CA VAL A 63 13.57 1.33 -11.82
C VAL A 63 13.59 2.55 -12.74
N ILE A 64 13.37 2.31 -14.04
CA ILE A 64 13.37 3.39 -15.05
C ILE A 64 12.09 4.24 -14.94
N VAL A 65 10.95 3.61 -14.65
CA VAL A 65 9.64 4.26 -14.53
C VAL A 65 8.76 3.48 -13.55
N SER A 66 7.95 4.19 -12.76
CA SER A 66 6.96 3.59 -11.85
C SER A 66 5.69 4.45 -11.77
N GLY A 67 4.57 3.83 -11.38
CA GLY A 67 3.30 4.53 -11.16
C GLY A 67 2.54 4.93 -12.44
N GLY A 68 1.91 6.11 -12.42
CA GLY A 68 1.15 6.62 -13.56
C GLY A 68 -0.33 6.20 -13.65
N PRO A 69 -1.06 6.71 -14.66
CA PRO A 69 -2.52 6.57 -14.75
C PRO A 69 -3.03 5.12 -14.84
N ALA A 70 -2.43 4.24 -15.65
CA ALA A 70 -2.89 2.84 -15.72
C ALA A 70 -2.70 2.11 -14.40
N VAL A 71 -1.60 2.39 -13.67
CA VAL A 71 -1.35 1.77 -12.36
C VAL A 71 -2.43 2.20 -11.38
N LEU A 72 -2.72 3.50 -11.27
CA LEU A 72 -3.77 4.02 -10.40
C LEU A 72 -5.17 3.50 -10.76
N ALA A 73 -5.49 3.43 -12.05
CA ALA A 73 -6.76 2.88 -12.53
C ALA A 73 -6.88 1.39 -12.20
N THR A 74 -5.80 0.63 -12.35
CA THR A 74 -5.77 -0.81 -12.06
C THR A 74 -5.92 -1.09 -10.57
N THR A 75 -5.20 -0.38 -9.71
CA THR A 75 -5.31 -0.60 -8.25
C THR A 75 -6.69 -0.22 -7.74
N LYS A 76 -7.29 0.86 -8.26
CA LYS A 76 -8.68 1.23 -7.97
C LYS A 76 -9.65 0.13 -8.39
N ARG A 77 -9.53 -0.39 -9.62
CA ARG A 77 -10.37 -1.49 -10.11
C ARG A 77 -10.25 -2.74 -9.23
N LEU A 78 -9.04 -3.05 -8.75
CA LEU A 78 -8.82 -4.17 -7.84
C LEU A 78 -9.43 -3.92 -6.45
N ASP A 79 -9.37 -2.69 -5.95
CA ASP A 79 -10.01 -2.29 -4.69
C ASP A 79 -11.54 -2.37 -4.76
N ASP A 80 -12.13 -2.15 -5.94
CA ASP A 80 -13.58 -2.22 -6.14
C ASP A 80 -14.11 -3.68 -6.27
N LEU A 81 -13.23 -4.69 -6.32
CA LEU A 81 -13.63 -6.10 -6.37
C LEU A 81 -14.28 -6.59 -5.08
N SER A 82 -15.30 -7.44 -5.21
CA SER A 82 -15.91 -8.14 -4.07
C SER A 82 -14.93 -9.16 -3.45
N PRO A 83 -15.10 -9.52 -2.16
CA PRO A 83 -14.25 -10.53 -1.52
C PRO A 83 -14.17 -11.86 -2.29
N ALA A 84 -15.29 -12.30 -2.88
CA ALA A 84 -15.33 -13.53 -3.68
C ALA A 84 -14.46 -13.44 -4.94
N GLU A 85 -14.47 -12.30 -5.64
CA GLU A 85 -13.64 -12.06 -6.82
C GLU A 85 -12.15 -11.95 -6.45
N ARG A 86 -11.83 -11.32 -5.31
CA ARG A 86 -10.46 -11.14 -4.84
C ARG A 86 -9.75 -12.47 -4.57
N VAL A 87 -10.46 -13.45 -4.00
CA VAL A 87 -9.91 -14.79 -3.70
C VAL A 87 -9.49 -15.55 -4.97
N LEU A 88 -10.11 -15.25 -6.12
CA LEU A 88 -9.79 -15.89 -7.40
C LEU A 88 -8.49 -15.37 -8.04
N LEU A 89 -7.90 -14.30 -7.51
CA LEU A 89 -6.71 -13.66 -8.05
C LEU A 89 -5.46 -14.07 -7.24
N PRO A 90 -4.67 -15.06 -7.70
CA PRO A 90 -3.51 -15.56 -6.94
C PRO A 90 -2.37 -14.54 -6.80
N LEU A 91 -2.33 -13.53 -7.67
CA LEU A 91 -1.43 -12.38 -7.59
C LEU A 91 -2.20 -11.06 -7.42
N GLY A 92 -3.46 -11.13 -6.97
CA GLY A 92 -4.27 -9.94 -6.73
C GLY A 92 -3.53 -8.99 -5.78
N SER A 93 -3.46 -7.72 -6.16
CA SER A 93 -2.80 -6.64 -5.41
C SER A 93 -1.27 -6.76 -5.26
N VAL A 94 -0.60 -7.76 -5.83
CA VAL A 94 0.87 -7.89 -5.73
C VAL A 94 1.52 -6.92 -6.72
N PRO A 95 2.27 -5.88 -6.27
CA PRO A 95 3.01 -5.01 -7.17
C PRO A 95 4.17 -5.79 -7.80
N ILE A 96 4.40 -5.58 -9.09
CA ILE A 96 5.50 -6.20 -9.84
C ILE A 96 6.29 -5.14 -10.58
N LEU A 97 7.56 -5.45 -10.83
CA LEU A 97 8.39 -4.73 -11.78
C LEU A 97 8.53 -5.56 -13.04
N VAL A 98 8.55 -4.88 -14.18
CA VAL A 98 8.70 -5.48 -15.50
C VAL A 98 10.00 -4.95 -16.09
N LYS A 99 10.82 -5.84 -16.66
CA LYS A 99 12.06 -5.43 -17.31
C LYS A 99 11.73 -4.61 -18.56
N ASP A 100 12.50 -3.56 -18.81
CA ASP A 100 12.23 -2.59 -19.89
C ASP A 100 12.27 -3.15 -21.32
N ASN A 101 12.70 -4.41 -21.49
CA ASN A 101 12.63 -5.12 -22.77
C ASN A 101 11.30 -5.88 -22.98
N ILE A 102 10.32 -5.69 -22.09
CA ILE A 102 8.98 -6.27 -22.18
C ILE A 102 8.00 -5.12 -22.40
N GLU A 103 7.21 -5.23 -23.46
CA GLU A 103 6.23 -4.21 -23.83
C GLU A 103 5.15 -4.04 -22.75
N THR A 104 4.83 -2.79 -22.43
CA THR A 104 3.69 -2.41 -21.58
C THR A 104 2.87 -1.34 -22.29
N ILE A 105 1.59 -1.19 -21.92
CA ILE A 105 0.63 -0.36 -22.67
C ILE A 105 0.96 1.14 -22.61
N GLU A 106 1.63 1.62 -21.55
CA GLU A 106 1.84 3.06 -21.30
C GLU A 106 3.31 3.49 -21.29
N TRP A 107 4.26 2.58 -21.12
CA TRP A 107 5.67 2.94 -21.01
C TRP A 107 6.44 2.57 -22.28
N PRO A 108 7.41 3.41 -22.69
CA PRO A 108 8.32 3.04 -23.76
C PRO A 108 9.12 1.80 -23.34
N THR A 109 9.53 1.04 -24.34
CA THR A 109 10.48 -0.07 -24.22
C THR A 109 11.75 0.38 -24.93
N THR A 110 12.89 0.44 -24.23
CA THR A 110 14.13 1.03 -24.74
C THR A 110 15.29 0.04 -24.89
#